data_AF-H9GLB8-F1
#
_entry.id   AF-H9GLB8-F1
#
_cell.length_a   1.000
_cell.length_b   1.000
_cell.length_c   1.000
_cell.angle_alpha   90.00
_cell.angle_beta   90.00
_cell.angle_gamma   90.00
#
_symmetry.space_group_name_H-M   'P 1'
#
loop_
_entity.id
_entity.type
_entity.pdbx_description
1 polymer ?
#
loop_
_entity_poly.entity_id
_entity_poly.type
_entity_poly.pdbx_seq_one_letter_code
_entity_poly.pdbx_strand_id
1 'polypeptide(L)'
;MNLIIFHTKMLDSVEELMVETSDLSIFCFYVRFLEKLFASTMEEPSMLRYAIAYPYLCTDFCHATHPLCPEEGPHLRTCALSLCNSFLEEIAKQTCICILDICAEQYNLTEKLLPKYCAATISKARNKRAQKVAKKGEPERDKPGAESHRKDRSLATNLDKLHITLTELCWSLNQVTSFVVFEHTVTPAEYLSSQLETRLSRSLVLLAKPTPNSPELSRPSEVLTGVQAYATFLVSLMHRVALDTGRLLRSVLLQQTQPLDANGEQTLTTLYTNWYLESLLRQASMGSIVFSPAMKSFVSIPKEGEQTFSAEEFSDVSEMRALSQLLGPYGMKFLSDNLMWHVTSQMVELKKLVTENMDALVQIRSNFYQPEQMAALLPRLTSVENVLKRMTIIGEILCFRSMAQEGLREVFTNHCPFLMEPIECLKEFVNPDMDIKVTLSIFELATAAGVPCDIDPALVCALSNLKKDSSSPEEDYKIACLLLVFVAVSLPLLANDASSVYTTDINGYSNNIHCLAKAIIQVSAALFTVYNKNIETHLKEFLMLASVSLLQLGQEADRMKAKNWESISLLMHLLVEESSFLTIDMLETCFPYVLLRNAYREVSRSSALNRLPAH
;
A
#
# COMPACT_ATOMS: atom_id res chain seq x y z
N MET A 1 44.64 24.94 -62.35
CA MET A 1 45.20 23.99 -61.37
C MET A 1 44.43 24.01 -60.05
N ASN A 2 44.23 25.16 -59.39
CA ASN A 2 43.58 25.23 -58.06
C ASN A 2 42.16 24.62 -58.00
N LEU A 3 41.31 24.88 -58.99
CA LEU A 3 39.96 24.28 -59.06
C LEU A 3 40.02 22.75 -59.17
N ILE A 4 41.02 22.22 -59.89
CA ILE A 4 41.21 20.78 -60.06
C ILE A 4 41.63 20.16 -58.71
N ILE A 5 42.50 20.83 -57.94
CA ILE A 5 42.91 20.37 -56.60
C ILE A 5 41.74 20.41 -55.61
N PHE A 6 40.86 21.42 -55.71
CA PHE A 6 39.64 21.42 -54.91
C PHE A 6 38.73 20.24 -55.26
N HIS A 7 38.55 19.93 -56.55
CA HIS A 7 37.78 18.76 -56.98
C HIS A 7 38.41 17.44 -56.54
N THR A 8 39.74 17.32 -56.45
CA THR A 8 40.37 16.12 -55.91
C THR A 8 40.10 16.01 -54.41
N LYS A 9 40.27 17.09 -53.63
CA LYS A 9 39.94 17.09 -52.19
C LYS A 9 38.49 16.68 -51.89
N MET A 10 37.55 17.01 -52.79
CA MET A 10 36.14 16.58 -52.69
C MET A 10 35.92 15.06 -52.87
N LEU A 11 36.90 14.33 -53.40
CA LEU A 11 36.81 12.89 -53.63
C LEU A 11 37.48 12.08 -52.52
N ASP A 12 38.64 12.50 -52.02
CA ASP A 12 39.48 11.71 -51.09
C ASP A 12 39.77 12.37 -49.73
N SER A 13 39.57 13.70 -49.59
CA SER A 13 39.94 14.48 -48.39
C SER A 13 38.77 15.30 -47.82
N VAL A 14 37.53 14.79 -47.90
CA VAL A 14 36.36 15.51 -47.38
C VAL A 14 36.44 15.71 -45.86
N GLU A 15 36.86 14.69 -45.12
CA GLU A 15 37.06 14.78 -43.66
C GLU A 15 38.15 15.79 -43.30
N GLU A 16 39.31 15.73 -43.97
CA GLU A 16 40.39 16.69 -43.78
C GLU A 16 39.94 18.13 -44.11
N LEU A 17 39.12 18.32 -45.14
CA LEU A 17 38.57 19.63 -45.48
C LEU A 17 37.57 20.12 -44.43
N MET A 18 36.77 19.24 -43.83
CA MET A 18 35.89 19.61 -42.72
C MET A 18 36.71 20.12 -41.53
N VAL A 19 37.80 19.44 -41.19
CA VAL A 19 38.74 19.91 -40.16
C VAL A 19 39.35 21.26 -40.58
N GLU A 20 39.86 21.39 -41.81
CA GLU A 20 40.49 22.63 -42.31
C GLU A 20 39.54 23.85 -42.26
N THR A 21 38.24 23.64 -42.48
CA THR A 21 37.27 24.75 -42.66
C THR A 21 36.35 25.00 -41.46
N SER A 22 36.22 24.03 -40.55
CA SER A 22 35.24 24.09 -39.44
C SER A 22 35.75 23.57 -38.11
N ASP A 23 37.05 23.27 -37.98
CA ASP A 23 37.62 22.85 -36.69
C ASP A 23 37.48 23.94 -35.63
N LEU A 24 36.89 23.54 -34.50
CA LEU A 24 36.68 24.37 -33.33
C LEU A 24 37.43 23.81 -32.10
N SER A 25 38.44 22.97 -32.32
CA SER A 25 39.33 22.45 -31.27
C SER A 25 39.95 23.52 -30.38
N ILE A 26 40.07 24.77 -30.87
CA ILE A 26 40.54 25.94 -30.13
C ILE A 26 39.83 26.12 -28.77
N PHE A 27 38.56 25.72 -28.65
CA PHE A 27 37.83 25.83 -27.39
C PHE A 27 38.39 24.94 -26.26
N CYS A 28 39.23 23.95 -26.57
CA CYS A 28 39.93 23.16 -25.56
C CYS A 28 40.90 24.00 -24.71
N PHE A 29 41.35 25.14 -25.23
CA PHE A 29 42.20 26.11 -24.51
C PHE A 29 41.38 27.24 -23.87
N TYR A 30 40.10 27.36 -24.21
CA TYR A 30 39.18 28.41 -23.72
C TYR A 30 37.97 27.82 -22.97
N VAL A 31 38.20 26.77 -22.19
CA VAL A 31 37.15 26.02 -21.47
C VAL A 31 36.20 26.91 -20.68
N ARG A 32 36.72 27.86 -19.88
CA ARG A 32 35.89 28.77 -19.08
C ARG A 32 34.95 29.63 -19.93
N PHE A 33 35.38 30.01 -21.13
CA PHE A 33 34.55 30.77 -22.05
C PHE A 33 33.49 29.87 -22.68
N LEU A 34 33.85 28.64 -23.05
CA LEU A 34 32.91 27.64 -23.56
C LEU A 34 31.81 27.31 -22.54
N GLU A 35 32.17 27.07 -21.28
CA GLU A 35 31.23 26.85 -20.17
C GLU A 35 30.27 28.03 -19.98
N LYS A 36 30.79 29.26 -20.09
CA LYS A 36 29.96 30.48 -20.00
C LYS A 36 28.97 30.59 -21.16
N LEU A 37 29.41 30.28 -22.39
CA LEU A 37 28.53 30.24 -23.56
C LEU A 37 27.44 29.17 -23.40
N PHE A 38 27.81 27.99 -22.90
CA PHE A 38 26.86 26.92 -22.60
C PHE A 38 25.83 27.38 -21.56
N ALA A 39 26.28 27.97 -20.45
CA ALA A 39 25.39 28.49 -19.41
C ALA A 39 24.40 29.53 -19.96
N SER A 40 24.84 30.47 -20.79
CA SER A 40 23.93 31.44 -21.42
C SER A 40 22.92 30.77 -22.38
N THR A 41 23.33 29.71 -23.09
CA THR A 41 22.42 28.94 -23.95
C THR A 41 21.37 28.20 -23.13
N MET A 42 21.75 27.67 -21.95
CA MET A 42 20.83 26.97 -21.05
C MET A 42 19.81 27.90 -20.37
N GLU A 43 20.05 29.21 -20.32
CA GLU A 43 19.12 30.19 -19.78
C GLU A 43 18.04 30.65 -20.79
N GLU A 44 18.32 30.55 -22.10
CA GLU A 44 17.43 31.05 -23.16
C GLU A 44 16.65 29.92 -23.85
N PRO A 45 15.31 29.83 -23.70
CA PRO A 45 14.51 28.72 -24.24
C PRO A 45 14.68 28.48 -25.75
N SER A 46 14.76 29.55 -26.55
CA SER A 46 14.99 29.47 -28.01
C SER A 46 16.32 28.83 -28.39
N MET A 47 17.32 28.92 -27.52
CA MET A 47 18.68 28.44 -27.77
C MET A 47 18.88 27.00 -27.30
N LEU A 48 18.00 26.48 -26.42
CA LEU A 48 18.07 25.11 -25.90
C LEU A 48 18.12 24.04 -26.99
N ARG A 49 17.49 24.31 -28.14
CA ARG A 49 17.52 23.45 -29.34
C ARG A 49 18.93 23.11 -29.81
N TYR A 50 19.87 24.02 -29.58
CA TYR A 50 21.26 23.92 -30.04
C TYR A 50 22.22 23.46 -28.92
N ALA A 51 21.73 23.16 -27.72
CA ALA A 51 22.57 22.81 -26.58
C ALA A 51 23.45 21.56 -26.83
N ILE A 52 23.02 20.62 -27.68
CA ILE A 52 23.79 19.42 -28.04
C ILE A 52 25.07 19.74 -28.82
N ALA A 53 25.18 20.94 -29.40
CA ALA A 53 26.39 21.37 -30.10
C ALA A 53 27.61 21.45 -29.17
N TYR A 54 27.41 21.71 -27.87
CA TYR A 54 28.51 21.83 -26.90
C TYR A 54 29.14 20.46 -26.55
N PRO A 55 28.37 19.41 -26.20
CA PRO A 55 28.91 18.05 -26.13
C PRO A 55 29.53 17.58 -27.45
N TYR A 56 28.90 17.91 -28.58
CA TYR A 56 29.39 17.49 -29.89
C TYR A 56 30.73 18.16 -30.23
N LEU A 57 30.92 19.43 -29.89
CA LEU A 57 32.19 20.14 -30.05
C LEU A 57 33.38 19.44 -29.37
N CYS A 58 33.14 18.66 -28.30
CA CYS A 58 34.21 17.90 -27.65
C CYS A 58 34.82 16.83 -28.58
N THR A 59 34.17 16.44 -29.68
CA THR A 59 34.77 15.55 -30.69
C THR A 59 35.97 16.18 -31.37
N ASP A 60 35.95 17.50 -31.59
CA ASP A 60 36.98 18.22 -32.34
C ASP A 60 38.28 18.38 -31.55
N PHE A 61 38.24 18.18 -30.23
CA PHE A 61 39.41 18.37 -29.36
C PHE A 61 40.56 17.40 -29.69
N CYS A 62 40.30 16.30 -30.40
CA CYS A 62 41.35 15.41 -30.88
C CYS A 62 42.20 16.05 -31.98
N HIS A 63 41.66 16.98 -32.77
CA HIS A 63 42.38 17.67 -33.84
C HIS A 63 43.45 18.63 -33.33
N ALA A 64 43.34 19.08 -32.06
CA ALA A 64 44.36 19.92 -31.43
C ALA A 64 45.66 19.16 -31.12
N THR A 65 45.67 17.82 -31.20
CA THR A 65 46.86 17.02 -30.88
C THR A 65 47.84 16.98 -32.06
N HIS A 66 49.14 17.06 -31.76
CA HIS A 66 50.18 16.90 -32.77
C HIS A 66 51.12 15.72 -32.46
N PRO A 67 51.56 14.92 -33.46
CA PRO A 67 52.49 13.80 -33.23
C PRO A 67 53.83 14.20 -32.60
N LEU A 68 54.21 15.47 -32.68
CA LEU A 68 55.43 16.02 -32.06
C LEU A 68 55.25 16.42 -30.58
N CYS A 69 54.03 16.42 -30.05
CA CYS A 69 53.75 16.64 -28.62
C CYS A 69 52.75 15.58 -28.11
N PRO A 70 53.14 14.29 -28.07
CA PRO A 70 52.24 13.23 -27.62
C PRO A 70 51.85 13.34 -26.13
N GLU A 71 52.59 14.12 -25.33
CA GLU A 71 52.37 14.27 -23.89
C GLU A 71 51.06 15.01 -23.56
N GLU A 72 50.57 15.88 -24.45
CA GLU A 72 49.33 16.65 -24.23
C GLU A 72 48.06 15.83 -24.52
N GLY A 73 48.16 14.81 -25.38
CA GLY A 73 47.02 14.01 -25.84
C GLY A 73 46.18 13.40 -24.71
N PRO A 74 46.78 12.71 -23.71
CA PRO A 74 46.03 12.17 -22.57
C PRO A 74 45.32 13.25 -21.73
N HIS A 75 45.90 14.45 -21.63
CA HIS A 75 45.32 15.57 -20.89
C HIS A 75 44.10 16.15 -21.63
N LEU A 76 44.24 16.38 -22.94
CA LEU A 76 43.15 16.85 -23.80
C LEU A 76 41.99 15.87 -23.85
N ARG A 77 42.27 14.56 -23.92
CA ARG A 77 41.26 13.50 -23.83
C ARG A 77 40.46 13.59 -22.54
N THR A 78 41.15 13.70 -21.39
CA THR A 78 40.48 13.77 -20.08
C THR A 78 39.63 15.03 -19.98
N CYS A 79 40.12 16.16 -20.48
CA CYS A 79 39.39 17.43 -20.54
C CYS A 79 38.12 17.32 -21.40
N ALA A 80 38.25 16.80 -22.64
CA ALA A 80 37.13 16.65 -23.58
C ALA A 80 36.02 15.75 -23.02
N LEU A 81 36.39 14.60 -22.43
CA LEU A 81 35.43 13.68 -21.82
C LEU A 81 34.74 14.30 -20.61
N SER A 82 35.50 14.99 -19.74
CA SER A 82 34.94 15.66 -18.57
C SER A 82 33.93 16.74 -18.96
N LEU A 83 34.24 17.55 -19.97
CA LEU A 83 33.36 18.60 -20.46
C LEU A 83 32.12 18.03 -21.14
N CYS A 84 32.30 17.04 -22.02
CA CYS A 84 31.19 16.34 -22.68
C CYS A 84 30.21 15.76 -21.65
N ASN A 85 30.73 15.09 -20.61
CA ASN A 85 29.91 14.56 -19.52
C ASN A 85 29.17 15.68 -18.78
N SER A 86 29.86 16.75 -18.39
CA SER A 86 29.24 17.86 -17.64
C SER A 86 28.12 18.55 -18.43
N PHE A 87 28.31 18.79 -19.73
CA PHE A 87 27.28 19.38 -20.58
C PHE A 87 26.06 18.46 -20.71
N LEU A 88 26.27 17.17 -20.97
CA LEU A 88 25.17 16.20 -21.08
C LEU A 88 24.42 16.02 -19.76
N GLU A 89 25.13 16.02 -18.63
CA GLU A 89 24.51 15.97 -17.30
C GLU A 89 23.60 17.17 -17.03
N GLU A 90 24.02 18.38 -17.41
CA GLU A 90 23.21 19.58 -17.18
C GLU A 90 22.01 19.66 -18.16
N ILE A 91 22.18 19.26 -19.43
CA ILE A 91 21.07 19.14 -20.39
C ILE A 91 20.05 18.11 -19.88
N ALA A 92 20.51 16.92 -19.49
CA ALA A 92 19.67 15.88 -18.94
C ALA A 92 18.94 16.33 -17.67
N LYS A 93 19.64 17.04 -16.78
CA LYS A 93 19.09 17.58 -15.53
C LYS A 93 17.99 18.60 -15.78
N GLN A 94 18.22 19.58 -16.64
CA GLN A 94 17.23 20.59 -17.02
C GLN A 94 16.01 19.95 -17.68
N THR A 95 16.23 18.98 -18.57
CA THR A 95 15.15 18.23 -19.22
C THR A 95 14.34 17.44 -18.19
N CYS A 96 15.00 16.76 -17.26
CA CYS A 96 14.36 15.99 -16.20
C CYS A 96 13.52 16.89 -15.26
N ILE A 97 14.05 18.04 -14.85
CA ILE A 97 13.29 19.03 -14.06
C ILE A 97 12.03 19.46 -14.80
N CYS A 98 12.17 19.85 -16.08
CA CYS A 98 11.05 20.30 -16.89
C CYS A 98 9.97 19.21 -17.04
N ILE A 99 10.37 17.95 -17.25
CA ILE A 99 9.44 16.80 -17.30
C ILE A 99 8.67 16.66 -15.97
N LEU A 100 9.37 16.70 -14.83
CA LEU A 100 8.76 16.52 -13.52
C LEU A 100 7.87 17.71 -13.11
N ASP A 101 8.22 18.93 -13.51
CA ASP A 101 7.39 20.11 -13.30
C ASP A 101 6.09 20.01 -14.11
N ILE A 102 6.16 19.52 -15.35
CA ILE A 102 4.94 19.24 -16.13
C ILE A 102 4.12 18.14 -15.48
N CYS A 103 4.75 17.05 -15.02
CA CYS A 103 4.04 16.01 -14.26
C CYS A 103 3.29 16.59 -13.05
N ALA A 104 3.94 17.48 -12.29
CA ALA A 104 3.34 18.14 -11.13
C ALA A 104 2.15 19.02 -11.53
N GLU A 105 2.26 19.79 -12.63
CA GLU A 105 1.14 20.58 -13.15
C GLU A 105 -0.02 19.69 -13.64
N GLN A 106 0.28 18.57 -14.32
CA GLN A 106 -0.74 17.59 -14.72
C GLN A 106 -1.43 16.95 -13.51
N TYR A 107 -0.69 16.66 -12.45
CA TYR A 107 -1.25 16.20 -11.19
C TYR A 107 -2.17 17.25 -10.57
N ASN A 108 -1.77 18.53 -10.52
CA ASN A 108 -2.63 19.63 -10.01
C ASN A 108 -3.96 19.75 -10.78
N LEU A 109 -3.95 19.46 -12.09
CA LEU A 109 -5.18 19.43 -12.89
C LEU A 109 -6.03 18.20 -12.56
N THR A 110 -5.40 17.03 -12.44
CA THR A 110 -6.09 15.78 -12.12
C THR A 110 -6.66 15.80 -10.70
N GLU A 111 -5.97 16.42 -9.75
CA GLU A 111 -6.43 16.56 -8.37
C GLU A 111 -7.78 17.28 -8.31
N LYS A 112 -7.98 18.32 -9.14
CA LYS A 112 -9.25 19.08 -9.21
C LYS A 112 -10.44 18.21 -9.68
N LEU A 113 -10.19 17.04 -10.24
CA LEU A 113 -11.22 16.07 -10.64
C LEU A 113 -11.67 15.15 -9.49
N LEU A 114 -10.96 15.17 -8.36
CA LEU A 114 -11.30 14.32 -7.22
C LEU A 114 -12.68 14.65 -6.63
N PRO A 115 -13.42 13.64 -6.13
CA PRO A 115 -14.77 13.83 -5.60
C PRO A 115 -14.87 14.88 -4.48
N LYS A 116 -13.79 15.09 -3.70
CA LYS A 116 -13.72 16.10 -2.62
C LYS A 116 -14.06 17.52 -3.10
N TYR A 117 -13.74 17.86 -4.35
CA TYR A 117 -14.01 19.17 -4.92
C TYR A 117 -15.50 19.38 -5.30
N CYS A 118 -16.30 18.31 -5.34
CA CYS A 118 -17.74 18.38 -5.63
C CYS A 118 -18.61 18.75 -4.42
N ALA A 119 -18.06 18.73 -3.19
CA ALA A 119 -18.83 18.95 -1.96
C ALA A 119 -19.59 20.29 -1.94
N ALA A 120 -18.95 21.37 -2.41
CA ALA A 120 -19.57 22.69 -2.49
C ALA A 120 -20.77 22.70 -3.44
N THR A 121 -20.70 21.97 -4.56
CA THR A 121 -21.79 21.84 -5.53
C THR A 121 -22.99 21.11 -4.93
N ILE A 122 -22.74 20.01 -4.21
CA ILE A 122 -23.79 19.24 -3.51
C ILE A 122 -24.46 20.09 -2.43
N SER A 123 -23.67 20.80 -1.61
CA SER A 123 -24.18 21.71 -0.57
C SER A 123 -25.05 22.83 -1.15
N LYS A 124 -24.61 23.46 -2.25
CA LYS A 124 -25.40 24.48 -2.98
C LYS A 124 -26.72 23.91 -3.51
N ALA A 125 -26.71 22.71 -4.09
CA ALA A 125 -27.92 22.06 -4.58
C ALA A 125 -28.91 21.73 -3.45
N ARG A 126 -28.42 21.23 -2.31
CA ARG A 126 -29.24 20.93 -1.12
C ARG A 126 -29.85 22.19 -0.51
N ASN A 127 -29.07 23.26 -0.36
CA ASN A 127 -29.54 24.53 0.21
C ASN A 127 -30.58 25.23 -0.67
N LYS A 128 -30.43 25.16 -2.00
CA LYS A 128 -31.44 25.64 -2.96
C LYS A 128 -32.76 24.88 -2.82
N ARG A 129 -32.73 23.55 -2.64
CA ARG A 129 -33.94 22.74 -2.38
C ARG A 129 -34.58 23.05 -1.02
N ALA A 130 -33.79 23.44 -0.02
CA ALA A 130 -34.27 23.75 1.34
C ALA A 130 -34.73 25.21 1.55
N GLN A 131 -34.83 26.03 0.49
CA GLN A 131 -35.21 27.46 0.56
C GLN A 131 -34.41 28.30 1.58
N LYS A 132 -33.18 27.90 1.93
CA LYS A 132 -32.30 28.71 2.80
C LYS A 132 -31.60 29.77 1.96
N VAL A 133 -31.57 31.02 2.45
CA VAL A 133 -30.91 32.15 1.77
C VAL A 133 -29.46 31.80 1.48
N ALA A 134 -29.09 31.81 0.20
CA ALA A 134 -27.72 31.55 -0.23
C ALA A 134 -26.78 32.61 0.39
N LYS A 135 -25.70 32.17 1.05
CA LYS A 135 -24.61 33.06 1.46
C LYS A 135 -23.98 33.66 0.19
N LYS A 136 -24.31 34.92 -0.11
CA LYS A 136 -23.62 35.74 -1.13
C LYS A 136 -22.16 35.89 -0.71
N GLY A 137 -21.21 35.37 -1.50
CA GLY A 137 -19.79 35.67 -1.30
C GLY A 137 -18.79 34.59 -1.67
N GLU A 138 -19.20 33.35 -1.97
CA GLU A 138 -18.23 32.36 -2.46
C GLU A 138 -17.86 32.64 -3.92
N PRO A 139 -16.57 32.82 -4.26
CA PRO A 139 -16.14 32.93 -5.64
C PRO A 139 -16.54 31.66 -6.39
N GLU A 140 -17.11 31.84 -7.58
CA GLU A 140 -17.46 30.74 -8.47
C GLU A 140 -16.15 30.08 -8.91
N ARG A 141 -15.87 28.87 -8.42
CA ARG A 141 -14.67 28.13 -8.82
C ARG A 141 -14.79 27.78 -10.30
N ASP A 142 -13.76 28.09 -11.07
CA ASP A 142 -13.66 27.69 -12.46
C ASP A 142 -13.76 26.16 -12.56
N LYS A 143 -14.55 25.70 -13.53
CA LYS A 143 -14.72 24.26 -13.77
C LYS A 143 -13.46 23.69 -14.42
N PRO A 144 -13.05 22.45 -14.08
CA PRO A 144 -11.98 21.77 -14.81
C PRO A 144 -12.23 21.80 -16.32
N GLY A 145 -11.20 22.14 -17.09
CA GLY A 145 -11.26 22.38 -18.53
C GLY A 145 -11.27 23.88 -18.91
N ALA A 146 -11.63 24.78 -18.01
CA ALA A 146 -11.56 26.22 -18.26
C ALA A 146 -10.12 26.70 -18.53
N GLU A 147 -9.14 26.09 -17.87
CA GLU A 147 -7.71 26.33 -18.08
C GLU A 147 -7.23 25.99 -19.50
N SER A 148 -7.94 25.09 -20.20
CA SER A 148 -7.63 24.69 -21.57
C SER A 148 -8.30 25.57 -22.63
N HIS A 149 -9.25 26.44 -22.24
CA HIS A 149 -9.92 27.35 -23.15
C HIS A 149 -9.08 28.60 -23.43
N ARG A 150 -8.10 28.44 -24.34
CA ARG A 150 -7.22 29.53 -24.75
C ARG A 150 -7.96 30.57 -25.59
N LYS A 151 -7.88 31.84 -25.18
CA LYS A 151 -8.41 32.99 -25.93
C LYS A 151 -7.39 33.56 -26.94
N ASP A 152 -6.13 33.68 -26.53
CA ASP A 152 -5.04 34.21 -27.36
C ASP A 152 -3.73 33.46 -27.03
N ARG A 153 -2.86 33.27 -28.03
CA ARG A 153 -1.53 32.67 -27.89
C ARG A 153 -0.51 33.63 -27.28
N SER A 154 -0.77 34.94 -27.32
CA SER A 154 0.05 35.94 -26.61
C SER A 154 0.06 35.73 -25.09
N LEU A 155 -1.00 35.12 -24.55
CA LEU A 155 -1.12 34.76 -23.14
C LEU A 155 -0.46 33.39 -22.89
N ALA A 156 0.85 33.42 -22.63
CA ALA A 156 1.61 32.22 -22.29
C ALA A 156 1.36 31.80 -20.82
N THR A 157 0.76 30.63 -20.63
CA THR A 157 0.60 30.00 -19.32
C THR A 157 1.91 29.38 -18.83
N ASN A 158 1.98 28.96 -17.57
CA ASN A 158 3.14 28.23 -17.05
C ASN A 158 3.38 26.94 -17.85
N LEU A 159 2.31 26.19 -18.11
CA LEU A 159 2.35 24.94 -18.87
C LEU A 159 2.83 25.15 -20.32
N ASP A 160 2.52 26.30 -20.93
CA ASP A 160 3.05 26.65 -22.25
C ASP A 160 4.57 26.82 -22.24
N LYS A 161 5.07 27.56 -21.26
CA LYS A 161 6.52 27.80 -21.11
C LYS A 161 7.25 26.48 -20.91
N LEU A 162 6.74 25.63 -20.03
CA LEU A 162 7.31 24.30 -19.78
C LEU A 162 7.28 23.43 -21.04
N HIS A 163 6.17 23.37 -21.77
CA HIS A 163 6.10 22.57 -23.00
C HIS A 163 7.00 23.10 -24.12
N ILE A 164 7.18 24.42 -24.25
CA ILE A 164 8.12 25.00 -25.21
C ILE A 164 9.55 24.60 -24.83
N THR A 165 9.96 24.84 -23.59
CA THR A 165 11.28 24.46 -23.08
C THR A 165 11.56 22.97 -23.25
N LEU A 166 10.60 22.12 -22.88
CA LEU A 166 10.73 20.67 -23.08
C LEU A 166 10.91 20.33 -24.56
N THR A 167 10.13 20.93 -25.44
CA THR A 167 10.22 20.65 -26.89
C THR A 167 11.61 21.00 -27.42
N GLU A 168 12.14 22.17 -27.08
CA GLU A 168 13.48 22.58 -27.54
C GLU A 168 14.60 21.67 -26.97
N LEU A 169 14.50 21.26 -25.71
CA LEU A 169 15.43 20.29 -25.11
C LEU A 169 15.32 18.90 -25.75
N CYS A 170 14.11 18.44 -26.05
CA CYS A 170 13.91 17.17 -26.76
C CYS A 170 14.53 17.21 -28.17
N TRP A 171 14.43 18.34 -28.88
CA TRP A 171 15.10 18.51 -30.16
C TRP A 171 16.63 18.40 -30.03
N SER A 172 17.19 18.98 -28.97
CA SER A 172 18.63 18.90 -28.68
C SER A 172 19.08 17.45 -28.46
N LEU A 173 18.38 16.71 -27.59
CA LEU A 173 18.74 15.33 -27.25
C LEU A 173 18.51 14.31 -28.38
N ASN A 174 17.56 14.57 -29.29
CA ASN A 174 17.24 13.66 -30.39
C ASN A 174 18.06 13.92 -31.67
N GLN A 175 18.84 15.01 -31.74
CA GLN A 175 19.63 15.33 -32.94
C GLN A 175 20.70 14.26 -33.23
N VAL A 176 21.30 13.70 -32.18
CA VAL A 176 22.38 12.70 -32.29
C VAL A 176 22.07 11.52 -31.38
N THR A 177 22.03 10.31 -31.93
CA THR A 177 21.80 9.09 -31.14
C THR A 177 23.03 8.75 -30.30
N SER A 178 24.21 8.82 -30.90
CA SER A 178 25.49 8.58 -30.26
C SER A 178 26.63 9.22 -31.07
N PHE A 179 27.70 9.64 -30.40
CA PHE A 179 28.91 10.17 -31.04
C PHE A 179 30.17 9.71 -30.29
N VAL A 180 31.34 9.89 -30.91
CA VAL A 180 32.62 9.38 -30.38
C VAL A 180 33.52 10.55 -29.99
N VAL A 181 33.90 10.61 -28.71
CA VAL A 181 34.89 11.58 -28.18
C VAL A 181 36.14 10.80 -27.77
N PHE A 182 37.27 10.99 -28.46
CA PHE A 182 38.52 10.27 -28.19
C PHE A 182 38.31 8.75 -27.96
N GLU A 183 37.69 8.09 -28.95
CA GLU A 183 37.38 6.64 -28.95
C GLU A 183 36.30 6.18 -27.93
N HIS A 184 35.72 7.09 -27.14
CA HIS A 184 34.63 6.78 -26.23
C HIS A 184 33.29 7.09 -26.89
N THR A 185 32.39 6.10 -26.92
CA THR A 185 31.03 6.28 -27.44
C THR A 185 30.14 6.87 -26.37
N VAL A 186 29.52 8.02 -26.66
CA VAL A 186 28.64 8.76 -25.76
C VAL A 186 27.22 8.74 -26.31
N THR A 187 26.25 8.43 -25.45
CA THR A 187 24.81 8.32 -25.80
C THR A 187 23.99 9.30 -24.94
N PRO A 188 23.58 10.46 -25.47
CA PRO A 188 22.88 11.50 -24.69
C PRO A 188 21.60 11.01 -23.98
N ALA A 189 20.83 10.13 -24.63
CA ALA A 189 19.57 9.61 -24.09
C ALA A 189 19.76 8.87 -22.74
N GLU A 190 20.87 8.15 -22.56
CA GLU A 190 21.14 7.39 -21.34
C GLU A 190 21.34 8.30 -20.11
N TYR A 191 21.90 9.50 -20.29
CA TYR A 191 22.04 10.49 -19.22
C TYR A 191 20.66 10.95 -18.72
N LEU A 192 19.74 11.21 -19.65
CA LEU A 192 18.37 11.56 -19.30
C LEU A 192 17.63 10.40 -18.64
N SER A 193 17.76 9.17 -19.17
CA SER A 193 17.13 7.98 -18.61
C SER A 193 17.52 7.77 -17.15
N SER A 194 18.83 7.76 -16.86
CA SER A 194 19.38 7.56 -15.51
C SER A 194 18.93 8.65 -14.52
N GLN A 195 18.97 9.91 -14.93
CA GLN A 195 18.51 11.01 -14.07
C GLN A 195 17.00 10.99 -13.84
N LEU A 196 16.22 10.64 -14.86
CA LEU A 196 14.77 10.57 -14.76
C LEU A 196 14.33 9.41 -13.87
N GLU A 197 14.96 8.23 -13.95
CA GLU A 197 14.70 7.12 -13.03
C GLU A 197 14.90 7.53 -11.56
N THR A 198 16.05 8.13 -11.25
CA THR A 198 16.39 8.54 -9.88
C THR A 198 15.43 9.59 -9.34
N ARG A 199 15.13 10.62 -10.13
CA ARG A 199 14.27 11.73 -9.66
C ARG A 199 12.79 11.38 -9.69
N LEU A 200 12.35 10.52 -10.60
CA LEU A 200 10.98 10.02 -10.62
C LEU A 200 10.71 9.21 -9.34
N SER A 201 11.62 8.29 -8.96
CA SER A 201 11.51 7.52 -7.71
C SER A 201 11.25 8.43 -6.50
N ARG A 202 12.08 9.47 -6.34
CA ARG A 202 11.92 10.47 -5.27
C ARG A 202 10.61 11.26 -5.37
N SER A 203 10.19 11.61 -6.58
CA SER A 203 8.94 12.35 -6.81
C SER A 203 7.72 11.53 -6.42
N LEU A 204 7.72 10.22 -6.68
CA LEU A 204 6.63 9.32 -6.26
C LEU A 204 6.53 9.22 -4.74
N VAL A 205 7.66 9.13 -4.03
CA VAL A 205 7.69 9.15 -2.56
C VAL A 205 7.16 10.48 -2.01
N LEU A 206 7.48 11.60 -2.65
CA LEU A 206 6.97 12.93 -2.27
C LEU A 206 5.45 13.07 -2.49
N LEU A 207 4.85 12.36 -3.43
CA LEU A 207 3.38 12.32 -3.57
C LEU A 207 2.72 11.71 -2.32
N ALA A 208 3.31 10.64 -1.79
CA ALA A 208 2.80 9.98 -0.58
C ALA A 208 3.13 10.73 0.70
N LYS A 209 4.32 11.33 0.79
CA LYS A 209 4.76 12.12 1.94
C LYS A 209 5.27 13.50 1.50
N PRO A 210 4.36 14.47 1.28
CA PRO A 210 4.73 15.81 0.83
C PRO A 210 5.66 16.54 1.82
N THR A 211 5.47 16.27 3.11
CA THR A 211 6.27 16.83 4.21
C THR A 211 7.01 15.71 4.94
N PRO A 212 8.33 15.54 4.74
CA PRO A 212 9.08 14.38 5.26
C PRO A 212 9.09 14.28 6.79
N ASN A 213 8.89 15.40 7.50
CA ASN A 213 8.87 15.47 8.96
C ASN A 213 7.45 15.39 9.57
N SER A 214 6.40 15.40 8.76
CA SER A 214 5.01 15.28 9.25
C SER A 214 4.64 13.80 9.46
N PRO A 215 3.81 13.48 10.48
CA PRO A 215 3.16 12.18 10.58
C PRO A 215 2.03 11.99 9.53
N GLU A 216 1.65 13.05 8.82
CA GLU A 216 0.61 13.00 7.78
C GLU A 216 1.10 12.28 6.54
N LEU A 217 0.27 11.33 6.08
CA LEU A 217 0.47 10.57 4.87
C LEU A 217 -0.71 10.81 3.92
N SER A 218 -0.42 10.97 2.63
CA SER A 218 -1.46 11.12 1.61
C SER A 218 -2.24 9.83 1.42
N ARG A 219 -3.52 9.96 1.04
CA ARG A 219 -4.40 8.81 0.81
C ARG A 219 -3.91 8.00 -0.39
N PRO A 220 -3.96 6.65 -0.34
CA PRO A 220 -3.60 5.81 -1.46
C PRO A 220 -4.26 6.20 -2.79
N SER A 221 -5.55 6.57 -2.79
CA SER A 221 -6.28 6.98 -4.00
C SER A 221 -5.76 8.27 -4.61
N GLU A 222 -5.35 9.24 -3.78
CA GLU A 222 -4.76 10.51 -4.22
C GLU A 222 -3.38 10.29 -4.81
N VAL A 223 -2.55 9.46 -4.16
CA VAL A 223 -1.22 9.10 -4.66
C VAL A 223 -1.31 8.31 -5.96
N LEU A 224 -2.25 7.35 -6.05
CA LEU A 224 -2.50 6.60 -7.29
C LEU A 224 -2.89 7.52 -8.44
N THR A 225 -3.76 8.50 -8.18
CA THR A 225 -4.15 9.51 -9.17
C THR A 225 -2.93 10.30 -9.66
N GLY A 226 -2.01 10.67 -8.75
CA GLY A 226 -0.74 11.31 -9.11
C GLY A 226 0.20 10.42 -9.93
N VAL A 227 0.38 9.17 -9.51
CA VAL A 227 1.19 8.18 -10.25
C VAL A 227 0.63 7.96 -11.65
N GLN A 228 -0.69 7.86 -11.81
CA GLN A 228 -1.36 7.72 -13.09
C GLN A 228 -1.18 8.96 -13.97
N ALA A 229 -1.27 10.17 -13.42
CA ALA A 229 -1.02 11.40 -14.15
C ALA A 229 0.44 11.47 -14.67
N TYR A 230 1.41 11.12 -13.82
CA TYR A 230 2.82 11.06 -14.16
C TYR A 230 3.08 10.01 -15.25
N ALA A 231 2.56 8.80 -15.08
CA ALA A 231 2.71 7.71 -16.05
C ALA A 231 2.08 8.06 -17.41
N THR A 232 0.87 8.65 -17.42
CA THR A 232 0.17 9.05 -18.66
C THR A 232 0.99 10.09 -19.43
N PHE A 233 1.53 11.09 -18.72
CA PHE A 233 2.37 12.10 -19.35
C PHE A 233 3.69 11.50 -19.88
N LEU A 234 4.39 10.69 -19.09
CA LEU A 234 5.64 10.04 -19.50
C LEU A 234 5.46 9.12 -20.71
N VAL A 235 4.37 8.34 -20.77
CA VAL A 235 4.04 7.53 -21.96
C VAL A 235 3.80 8.43 -23.18
N SER A 236 3.16 9.59 -23.02
CA SER A 236 2.96 10.54 -24.12
C SER A 236 4.27 11.12 -24.69
N LEU A 237 5.34 11.15 -23.88
CA LEU A 237 6.68 11.59 -24.29
C LEU A 237 7.45 10.54 -25.10
N MET A 238 7.02 9.28 -25.12
CA MET A 238 7.72 8.17 -25.80
C MET A 238 8.01 8.47 -27.28
N HIS A 239 7.13 9.21 -27.95
CA HIS A 239 7.30 9.56 -29.37
C HIS A 239 8.11 10.85 -29.59
N ARG A 240 8.44 11.58 -28.52
CA ARG A 240 9.09 12.89 -28.56
C ARG A 240 10.51 12.87 -28.03
N VAL A 241 10.88 11.86 -27.27
CA VAL A 241 12.24 11.63 -26.78
C VAL A 241 12.63 10.22 -27.16
N ALA A 242 13.85 10.00 -27.64
CA ALA A 242 14.40 8.68 -27.92
C ALA A 242 14.67 7.88 -26.63
N LEU A 243 13.65 7.76 -25.77
CA LEU A 243 13.66 7.05 -24.49
C LEU A 243 12.57 5.98 -24.48
N ASP A 244 12.92 4.80 -23.98
CA ASP A 244 11.95 3.78 -23.64
C ASP A 244 11.30 4.11 -22.28
N THR A 245 10.29 4.98 -22.32
CA THR A 245 9.54 5.39 -21.12
C THR A 245 8.78 4.22 -20.49
N GLY A 246 8.45 3.18 -21.26
CA GLY A 246 7.83 1.95 -20.76
C GLY A 246 8.79 1.11 -19.92
N ARG A 247 10.06 0.98 -20.30
CA ARG A 247 11.11 0.35 -19.47
C ARG A 247 11.38 1.18 -18.21
N LEU A 248 11.48 2.50 -18.34
CA LEU A 248 11.72 3.41 -17.22
C LEU A 248 10.62 3.29 -16.15
N LEU A 249 9.35 3.37 -16.56
CA LEU A 249 8.21 3.23 -15.65
C LEU A 249 8.18 1.86 -14.98
N ARG A 250 8.43 0.77 -15.73
CA ARG A 250 8.49 -0.58 -15.15
C ARG A 250 9.60 -0.70 -14.11
N SER A 251 10.78 -0.14 -14.38
CA SER A 251 11.92 -0.15 -13.45
C SER A 251 11.56 0.57 -12.14
N VAL A 252 11.09 1.82 -12.24
CA VAL A 252 10.81 2.66 -11.06
C VAL A 252 9.61 2.12 -10.27
N LEU A 253 8.49 1.79 -10.92
CA LEU A 253 7.29 1.31 -10.23
C LEU A 253 7.53 -0.06 -9.56
N LEU A 254 8.29 -0.96 -10.20
CA LEU A 254 8.63 -2.25 -9.60
C LEU A 254 9.50 -2.07 -8.35
N GLN A 255 10.47 -1.15 -8.38
CA GLN A 255 11.27 -0.84 -7.19
C GLN A 255 10.41 -0.33 -6.03
N GLN A 256 9.38 0.47 -6.30
CA GLN A 256 8.48 0.97 -5.25
C GLN A 256 7.66 -0.13 -4.54
N THR A 257 7.53 -1.32 -5.15
CA THR A 257 6.88 -2.49 -4.53
C THR A 257 7.78 -3.26 -3.55
N GLN A 258 9.08 -2.98 -3.56
CA GLN A 258 10.06 -3.56 -2.63
C GLN A 258 10.17 -2.68 -1.38
N PRO A 259 10.67 -3.18 -0.23
CA PRO A 259 10.80 -2.36 0.98
C PRO A 259 11.83 -1.22 0.84
N LEU A 260 12.89 -1.44 0.08
CA LEU A 260 13.95 -0.46 -0.20
C LEU A 260 14.15 -0.39 -1.72
N ASP A 261 14.46 0.80 -2.22
CA ASP A 261 14.82 0.99 -3.62
C ASP A 261 16.28 0.57 -3.91
N ALA A 262 16.73 0.72 -5.16
CA ALA A 262 18.10 0.38 -5.57
C ALA A 262 19.18 1.21 -4.84
N ASN A 263 18.82 2.35 -4.26
CA ASN A 263 19.71 3.25 -3.52
C ASN A 263 19.63 3.03 -2.01
N GLY A 264 18.79 2.11 -1.53
CA GLY A 264 18.53 1.87 -0.12
C GLY A 264 17.60 2.91 0.54
N GLU A 265 16.89 3.73 -0.26
CA GLU A 265 15.88 4.67 0.25
C GLU A 265 14.54 3.93 0.48
N GLN A 266 13.72 4.45 1.42
CA GLN A 266 12.41 3.86 1.73
C GLN A 266 11.42 4.12 0.60
N THR A 267 10.69 3.07 0.23
CA THR A 267 9.67 3.10 -0.83
C THR A 267 8.28 3.37 -0.29
N LEU A 268 7.31 3.55 -1.21
CA LEU A 268 5.88 3.58 -0.90
C LEU A 268 5.44 2.38 -0.06
N THR A 269 5.95 1.18 -0.35
CA THR A 269 5.62 -0.05 0.39
C THR A 269 5.96 0.08 1.87
N THR A 270 7.17 0.52 2.20
CA THR A 270 7.60 0.68 3.60
C THR A 270 6.85 1.80 4.30
N LEU A 271 6.63 2.93 3.61
CA LEU A 271 5.91 4.07 4.18
C LEU A 271 4.46 3.73 4.56
N TYR A 272 3.70 3.13 3.64
CA TYR A 272 2.32 2.73 3.92
C TYR A 272 2.27 1.60 4.96
N THR A 273 3.15 0.60 4.87
CA THR A 273 3.19 -0.50 5.85
C THR A 273 3.40 0.03 7.27
N ASN A 274 4.39 0.90 7.47
CA ASN A 274 4.65 1.49 8.77
C ASN A 274 3.49 2.36 9.25
N TRP A 275 2.88 3.14 8.36
CA TRP A 275 1.75 4.01 8.73
C TRP A 275 0.51 3.22 9.16
N TYR A 276 0.13 2.17 8.42
CA TYR A 276 -1.02 1.33 8.80
C TYR A 276 -0.81 0.63 10.15
N LEU A 277 0.41 0.16 10.43
CA LEU A 277 0.75 -0.49 11.69
C LEU A 277 0.80 0.50 12.86
N GLU A 278 1.60 1.56 12.74
CA GLU A 278 1.89 2.48 13.85
C GLU A 278 0.83 3.57 14.06
N SER A 279 0.04 3.88 13.03
CA SER A 279 -1.02 4.90 13.12
C SER A 279 -2.40 4.27 13.19
N LEU A 280 -2.84 3.55 12.15
CA LEU A 280 -4.22 3.05 12.07
C LEU A 280 -4.48 1.91 13.07
N LEU A 281 -3.72 0.82 13.00
CA LEU A 281 -3.96 -0.37 13.84
C LEU A 281 -3.59 -0.13 15.32
N ARG A 282 -2.60 0.73 15.58
CA ARG A 282 -2.29 1.18 16.94
C ARG A 282 -3.44 1.96 17.57
N GLN A 283 -4.09 2.84 16.82
CA GLN A 283 -5.27 3.57 17.30
C GLN A 283 -6.51 2.67 17.43
N ALA A 284 -6.67 1.68 16.54
CA ALA A 284 -7.71 0.66 16.67
C ALA A 284 -7.59 -0.12 17.99
N SER A 285 -6.37 -0.57 18.31
CA SER A 285 -6.09 -1.29 19.56
C SER A 285 -6.16 -0.42 20.84
N MET A 286 -6.14 0.91 20.70
CA MET A 286 -6.46 1.88 21.76
C MET A 286 -7.97 2.15 21.90
N GLY A 287 -8.80 1.63 21.00
CA GLY A 287 -10.25 1.78 21.00
C GLY A 287 -10.73 3.16 20.51
N SER A 288 -9.95 3.87 19.68
CA SER A 288 -10.40 5.09 18.99
C SER A 288 -10.90 4.82 17.57
N ILE A 289 -10.59 3.66 17.01
CA ILE A 289 -11.00 3.23 15.68
C ILE A 289 -11.70 1.87 15.79
N VAL A 290 -12.83 1.71 15.08
CA VAL A 290 -13.62 0.48 15.07
C VAL A 290 -13.73 -0.07 13.66
N PHE A 291 -13.61 -1.38 13.52
CA PHE A 291 -13.91 -2.05 12.25
C PHE A 291 -15.43 -2.06 12.03
N SER A 292 -15.88 -1.63 10.86
CA SER A 292 -17.27 -1.71 10.45
C SER A 292 -17.44 -2.68 9.29
N PRO A 293 -17.93 -3.91 9.55
CA PRO A 293 -18.32 -4.83 8.49
C PRO A 293 -19.38 -4.25 7.54
N ALA A 294 -20.27 -3.38 8.03
CA ALA A 294 -21.30 -2.74 7.20
C ALA A 294 -20.71 -1.84 6.12
N MET A 295 -19.70 -1.03 6.48
CA MET A 295 -19.03 -0.11 5.55
C MET A 295 -17.81 -0.72 4.87
N LYS A 296 -17.39 -1.94 5.27
CA LYS A 296 -16.13 -2.57 4.89
C LYS A 296 -14.94 -1.62 5.03
N SER A 297 -14.83 -0.99 6.20
CA SER A 297 -13.76 -0.04 6.52
C SER A 297 -13.52 0.05 8.04
N PHE A 298 -12.38 0.60 8.43
CA PHE A 298 -12.17 1.08 9.79
C PHE A 298 -12.72 2.51 9.92
N VAL A 299 -13.46 2.76 10.98
CA VAL A 299 -14.21 4.00 11.22
C VAL A 299 -13.71 4.63 12.49
N SER A 300 -13.40 5.92 12.41
CA SER A 300 -12.96 6.71 13.54
C SER A 300 -14.13 6.99 14.48
N ILE A 301 -14.01 6.65 15.77
CA ILE A 301 -14.98 7.10 16.78
C ILE A 301 -14.57 8.53 17.21
N PRO A 302 -15.43 9.54 17.05
CA PRO A 302 -15.13 10.89 17.47
C PRO A 302 -14.97 10.94 18.99
N LYS A 303 -13.73 10.99 19.47
CA LYS A 303 -13.37 11.31 20.85
C LYS A 303 -12.77 12.72 20.87
N GLU A 304 -13.19 13.55 21.82
CA GLU A 304 -12.64 14.90 21.97
C GLU A 304 -11.12 14.82 22.22
N GLY A 305 -10.32 15.29 21.26
CA GLY A 305 -8.92 15.67 21.49
C GLY A 305 -7.81 14.97 20.70
N GLU A 306 -8.04 13.91 19.90
CA GLU A 306 -6.89 13.08 19.42
C GLU A 306 -6.86 12.61 17.96
N GLN A 307 -7.90 12.77 17.13
CA GLN A 307 -7.82 12.27 15.75
C GLN A 307 -7.20 13.28 14.78
N THR A 308 -5.97 12.98 14.33
CA THR A 308 -5.28 13.69 13.25
C THR A 308 -5.78 13.29 11.86
N PHE A 309 -6.40 12.10 11.71
CA PHE A 309 -6.95 11.61 10.44
C PHE A 309 -8.26 10.83 10.63
N SER A 310 -9.03 10.70 9.55
CA SER A 310 -10.23 9.85 9.51
C SER A 310 -9.88 8.47 8.96
N ALA A 311 -10.08 7.41 9.75
CA ALA A 311 -9.67 6.04 9.37
C ALA A 311 -10.39 5.52 8.12
N GLU A 312 -11.62 5.97 7.89
CA GLU A 312 -12.42 5.55 6.74
C GLU A 312 -11.84 6.07 5.42
N GLU A 313 -11.16 7.22 5.44
CA GLU A 313 -10.49 7.79 4.27
C GLU A 313 -9.17 7.09 3.90
N PHE A 314 -8.77 6.06 4.65
CA PHE A 314 -7.57 5.25 4.39
C PHE A 314 -7.85 3.75 4.31
N SER A 315 -9.03 3.29 4.73
CA SER A 315 -9.31 1.85 4.89
C SER A 315 -10.58 1.39 4.19
N ASP A 316 -11.29 2.26 3.49
CA ASP A 316 -12.42 1.84 2.66
C ASP A 316 -11.97 0.93 1.50
N VAL A 317 -12.97 0.35 0.84
CA VAL A 317 -12.74 -0.55 -0.29
C VAL A 317 -11.98 0.16 -1.43
N SER A 318 -12.21 1.45 -1.65
CA SER A 318 -11.55 2.24 -2.71
C SER A 318 -10.07 2.43 -2.42
N GLU A 319 -9.72 2.74 -1.17
CA GLU A 319 -8.36 2.94 -0.68
C GLU A 319 -7.59 1.62 -0.61
N MET A 320 -8.21 0.52 -0.19
CA MET A 320 -7.57 -0.80 -0.22
C MET A 320 -7.24 -1.25 -1.65
N ARG A 321 -8.13 -0.96 -2.62
CA ARG A 321 -7.83 -1.19 -4.05
C ARG A 321 -6.71 -0.28 -4.54
N ALA A 322 -6.75 1.00 -4.20
CA ALA A 322 -5.73 1.95 -4.63
C ALA A 322 -4.35 1.58 -4.05
N LEU A 323 -4.29 1.21 -2.78
CA LEU A 323 -3.10 0.67 -2.13
C LEU A 323 -2.58 -0.58 -2.86
N SER A 324 -3.50 -1.49 -3.20
CA SER A 324 -3.14 -2.72 -3.93
C SER A 324 -2.62 -2.44 -5.34
N GLN A 325 -3.12 -1.41 -6.04
CA GLN A 325 -2.57 -0.98 -7.34
C GLN A 325 -1.17 -0.38 -7.21
N LEU A 326 -0.91 0.37 -6.14
CA LEU A 326 0.39 1.00 -5.89
C LEU A 326 1.47 -0.01 -5.48
N LEU A 327 1.15 -0.89 -4.53
CA LEU A 327 2.11 -1.83 -3.92
C LEU A 327 2.23 -3.13 -4.73
N GLY A 328 1.18 -3.52 -5.45
CA GLY A 328 1.10 -4.79 -6.15
C GLY A 328 1.23 -6.00 -5.20
N PRO A 329 1.38 -7.22 -5.75
CA PRO A 329 1.49 -8.44 -4.94
C PRO A 329 2.72 -8.45 -4.03
N TYR A 330 3.86 -7.88 -4.47
CA TYR A 330 5.08 -7.84 -3.67
C TYR A 330 4.93 -6.95 -2.44
N GLY A 331 4.43 -5.72 -2.60
CA GLY A 331 4.26 -4.81 -1.48
C GLY A 331 3.10 -5.23 -0.57
N MET A 332 2.06 -5.88 -1.10
CA MET A 332 0.97 -6.43 -0.28
C MET A 332 1.39 -7.68 0.49
N LYS A 333 2.26 -8.53 -0.06
CA LYS A 333 2.96 -9.59 0.71
C LYS A 333 3.89 -8.97 1.77
N PHE A 334 4.59 -7.91 1.39
CA PHE A 334 5.19 -6.88 2.25
C PHE A 334 4.44 -6.64 3.56
N LEU A 335 3.31 -5.96 3.38
CA LEU A 335 2.38 -5.56 4.42
C LEU A 335 1.87 -6.76 5.22
N SER A 336 1.45 -7.82 4.52
CA SER A 336 1.01 -9.08 5.10
C SER A 336 1.99 -9.65 6.12
N ASP A 337 3.26 -9.78 5.74
CA ASP A 337 4.28 -10.43 6.58
C ASP A 337 4.54 -9.61 7.86
N ASN A 338 4.51 -8.27 7.76
CA ASN A 338 4.61 -7.40 8.92
C ASN A 338 3.37 -7.50 9.83
N LEU A 339 2.16 -7.60 9.27
CA LEU A 339 0.94 -7.86 10.05
C LEU A 339 1.04 -9.20 10.79
N MET A 340 1.52 -10.25 10.12
CA MET A 340 1.71 -11.58 10.75
C MET A 340 2.77 -11.55 11.85
N TRP A 341 3.80 -10.70 11.73
CA TRP A 341 4.78 -10.49 12.79
C TRP A 341 4.13 -9.92 14.06
N HIS A 342 3.25 -8.93 13.93
CA HIS A 342 2.51 -8.39 15.07
C HIS A 342 1.53 -9.41 15.68
N VAL A 343 0.85 -10.22 14.85
CA VAL A 343 0.03 -11.35 15.35
C VAL A 343 0.88 -12.34 16.14
N THR A 344 2.06 -12.68 15.62
CA THR A 344 3.01 -13.59 16.28
C THR A 344 3.45 -13.04 17.63
N SER A 345 3.73 -11.74 17.72
CA SER A 345 4.04 -11.06 18.99
C SER A 345 2.89 -11.18 20.01
N GLN A 346 1.64 -10.98 19.60
CA GLN A 346 0.48 -11.17 20.48
C GLN A 346 0.31 -12.63 20.90
N MET A 347 0.60 -13.58 20.01
CA MET A 347 0.52 -15.02 20.32
C MET A 347 1.57 -15.48 21.33
N VAL A 348 2.78 -14.92 21.30
CA VAL A 348 3.80 -15.19 22.35
C VAL A 348 3.28 -14.79 23.73
N GLU A 349 2.66 -13.63 23.84
CA GLU A 349 2.09 -13.18 25.11
C GLU A 349 0.88 -14.00 25.55
N LEU A 350 0.02 -14.42 24.61
CA LEU A 350 -1.09 -15.34 24.91
C LEU A 350 -0.61 -16.71 25.41
N LYS A 351 0.47 -17.25 24.82
CA LYS A 351 1.09 -18.49 25.31
C LYS A 351 1.52 -18.37 26.77
N LYS A 352 2.13 -17.25 27.17
CA LYS A 352 2.53 -17.00 28.57
C LYS A 352 1.31 -17.04 29.50
N LEU A 353 0.23 -16.36 29.14
CA LEU A 353 -1.02 -16.35 29.94
C LEU A 353 -1.63 -17.75 30.08
N VAL A 354 -1.58 -18.57 29.03
CA VAL A 354 -2.03 -19.97 29.09
C VAL A 354 -1.15 -20.80 30.00
N THR A 355 0.19 -20.63 29.93
CA THR A 355 1.11 -21.37 30.80
C THR A 355 0.95 -21.00 32.28
N GLU A 356 0.70 -19.73 32.59
CA GLU A 356 0.43 -19.27 33.96
C GLU A 356 -0.85 -19.87 34.55
N ASN A 357 -1.85 -20.14 33.71
CA ASN A 357 -3.15 -20.67 34.12
C ASN A 357 -3.35 -22.17 33.80
N MET A 358 -2.27 -22.88 33.45
CA MET A 358 -2.34 -24.22 32.86
C MET A 358 -3.15 -25.21 33.72
N ASP A 359 -2.89 -25.26 35.03
CA ASP A 359 -3.54 -26.22 35.94
C ASP A 359 -5.06 -26.00 36.02
N ALA A 360 -5.49 -24.74 36.08
CA ALA A 360 -6.90 -24.39 36.11
C ALA A 360 -7.58 -24.72 34.77
N LEU A 361 -6.93 -24.41 33.64
CA LEU A 361 -7.47 -24.67 32.30
C LEU A 361 -7.62 -26.17 32.00
N VAL A 362 -6.68 -27.00 32.47
CA VAL A 362 -6.78 -28.48 32.34
C VAL A 362 -7.96 -29.03 33.13
N GLN A 363 -8.19 -28.52 34.34
CA GLN A 363 -9.33 -28.89 35.17
C GLN A 363 -10.66 -28.43 34.53
N ILE A 364 -10.71 -27.21 34.00
CA ILE A 364 -11.87 -26.68 33.28
C ILE A 364 -12.21 -27.55 32.06
N ARG A 365 -11.22 -27.88 31.23
CA ARG A 365 -11.40 -28.72 30.04
C ARG A 365 -11.92 -30.13 30.38
N SER A 366 -11.61 -30.64 31.56
CA SER A 366 -12.02 -31.99 31.98
C SER A 366 -13.42 -31.99 32.63
N ASN A 367 -13.85 -30.86 33.22
CA ASN A 367 -15.04 -30.76 34.07
C ASN A 367 -16.09 -29.77 33.56
N PHE A 368 -16.04 -29.33 32.29
CA PHE A 368 -16.96 -28.30 31.75
C PHE A 368 -18.44 -28.67 31.80
N TYR A 369 -18.78 -29.96 31.92
CA TYR A 369 -20.15 -30.43 32.13
C TYR A 369 -20.67 -30.25 33.57
N GLN A 370 -19.80 -29.92 34.53
CA GLN A 370 -20.14 -29.81 35.95
C GLN A 370 -20.16 -28.33 36.41
N PRO A 371 -21.34 -27.70 36.53
CA PRO A 371 -21.45 -26.26 36.79
C PRO A 371 -20.87 -25.85 38.15
N GLU A 372 -21.00 -26.68 39.18
CA GLU A 372 -20.48 -26.39 40.53
C GLU A 372 -18.95 -26.29 40.56
N GLN A 373 -18.26 -27.20 39.86
CA GLN A 373 -16.80 -27.17 39.76
C GLN A 373 -16.33 -26.01 38.89
N MET A 374 -17.05 -25.72 37.80
CA MET A 374 -16.77 -24.55 36.95
C MET A 374 -16.88 -23.23 37.72
N ALA A 375 -17.89 -23.06 38.56
CA ALA A 375 -18.06 -21.88 39.40
C ALA A 375 -16.89 -21.67 40.40
N ALA A 376 -16.24 -22.75 40.85
CA ALA A 376 -15.06 -22.69 41.71
C ALA A 376 -13.74 -22.45 40.94
N LEU A 377 -13.66 -22.90 39.68
CA LEU A 377 -12.45 -22.81 38.85
C LEU A 377 -12.32 -21.49 38.11
N LEU A 378 -13.42 -20.90 37.62
CA LEU A 378 -13.39 -19.64 36.85
C LEU A 378 -12.75 -18.47 37.62
N PRO A 379 -13.01 -18.25 38.94
CA PRO A 379 -12.36 -17.18 39.69
C PRO A 379 -10.85 -17.38 39.91
N ARG A 380 -10.32 -18.57 39.67
CA ARG A 380 -8.87 -18.86 39.79
C ARG A 380 -8.09 -18.40 38.57
N LEU A 381 -8.75 -18.09 37.45
CA LEU A 381 -8.11 -17.60 36.24
C LEU A 381 -7.65 -16.15 36.43
N THR A 382 -6.39 -15.87 36.12
CA THR A 382 -5.81 -14.53 36.16
C THR A 382 -5.74 -13.93 34.76
N SER A 383 -5.74 -12.60 34.66
CA SER A 383 -5.48 -11.87 33.41
C SER A 383 -6.46 -12.18 32.26
N VAL A 384 -7.70 -12.54 32.57
CA VAL A 384 -8.71 -12.95 31.58
C VAL A 384 -9.04 -11.84 30.58
N GLU A 385 -9.12 -10.59 31.05
CA GLU A 385 -9.30 -9.41 30.18
C GLU A 385 -8.15 -9.23 29.18
N ASN A 386 -6.92 -9.56 29.57
CA ASN A 386 -5.76 -9.47 28.69
C ASN A 386 -5.83 -10.53 27.57
N VAL A 387 -6.37 -11.72 27.84
CA VAL A 387 -6.59 -12.75 26.81
C VAL A 387 -7.55 -12.24 25.75
N LEU A 388 -8.70 -11.70 26.16
CA LEU A 388 -9.71 -11.15 25.24
C LEU A 388 -9.17 -9.95 24.47
N LYS A 389 -8.48 -9.01 25.15
CA LYS A 389 -7.89 -7.84 24.51
C LYS A 389 -6.87 -8.23 23.43
N ARG A 390 -5.96 -9.16 23.74
CA ARG A 390 -4.94 -9.62 22.77
C ARG A 390 -5.55 -10.39 21.60
N MET A 391 -6.54 -11.25 21.86
CA MET A 391 -7.28 -11.92 20.79
C MET A 391 -8.08 -10.94 19.92
N THR A 392 -8.61 -9.86 20.51
CA THR A 392 -9.30 -8.79 19.76
C THR A 392 -8.33 -8.05 18.86
N ILE A 393 -7.14 -7.70 19.35
CA ILE A 393 -6.07 -7.07 18.54
C ILE A 393 -5.66 -7.98 17.37
N ILE A 394 -5.50 -9.28 17.61
CA ILE A 394 -5.24 -10.24 16.53
C ILE A 394 -6.37 -10.20 15.50
N GLY A 395 -7.62 -10.19 15.96
CA GLY A 395 -8.79 -10.07 15.10
C GLY A 395 -8.79 -8.80 14.26
N GLU A 396 -8.48 -7.64 14.84
CA GLU A 396 -8.39 -6.36 14.14
C GLU A 396 -7.36 -6.43 13.01
N ILE A 397 -6.17 -6.96 13.30
CA ILE A 397 -5.09 -7.13 12.30
C ILE A 397 -5.53 -8.06 11.17
N LEU A 398 -6.19 -9.18 11.49
CA LEU A 398 -6.67 -10.14 10.49
C LEU A 398 -7.85 -9.59 9.67
N CYS A 399 -8.71 -8.76 10.26
CA CYS A 399 -9.78 -8.07 9.54
C CYS A 399 -9.20 -7.06 8.56
N PHE A 400 -8.20 -6.27 8.98
CA PHE A 400 -7.47 -5.36 8.09
C PHE A 400 -6.81 -6.12 6.93
N ARG A 401 -6.11 -7.21 7.23
CA ARG A 401 -5.52 -8.10 6.22
C ARG A 401 -6.57 -8.61 5.23
N SER A 402 -7.74 -9.03 5.71
CA SER A 402 -8.82 -9.52 4.86
C SER A 402 -9.28 -8.46 3.85
N MET A 403 -9.43 -7.21 4.29
CA MET A 403 -9.78 -6.10 3.40
C MET A 403 -8.67 -5.78 2.38
N ALA A 404 -7.42 -5.79 2.83
CA ALA A 404 -6.26 -5.61 1.97
C ALA A 404 -6.19 -6.70 0.88
N GLN A 405 -6.48 -7.96 1.22
CA GLN A 405 -6.53 -9.07 0.28
C GLN A 405 -7.73 -9.00 -0.68
N GLU A 406 -8.90 -8.55 -0.20
CA GLU A 406 -10.08 -8.32 -1.06
C GLU A 406 -9.78 -7.23 -2.11
N GLY A 407 -9.13 -6.13 -1.69
CA GLY A 407 -8.64 -5.10 -2.60
C GLY A 407 -7.64 -5.63 -3.63
N LEU A 408 -6.70 -6.47 -3.20
CA LEU A 408 -5.71 -7.09 -4.08
C LEU A 408 -6.37 -8.01 -5.12
N ARG A 409 -7.32 -8.85 -4.70
CA ARG A 409 -8.05 -9.76 -5.59
C ARG A 409 -8.77 -9.01 -6.69
N GLU A 410 -9.44 -7.92 -6.37
CA GLU A 410 -10.18 -7.13 -7.36
C GLU A 410 -9.23 -6.47 -8.38
N VAL A 411 -8.10 -5.93 -7.90
CA VAL A 411 -7.04 -5.39 -8.78
C VAL A 411 -6.50 -6.48 -9.71
N PHE A 412 -6.17 -7.66 -9.18
CA PHE A 412 -5.68 -8.78 -9.99
C PHE A 412 -6.69 -9.29 -11.01
N THR A 413 -7.97 -9.38 -10.63
CA THR A 413 -9.04 -9.80 -11.53
C THR A 413 -9.18 -8.85 -12.72
N ASN A 414 -8.98 -7.55 -12.49
CA ASN A 414 -9.04 -6.54 -13.54
C ASN A 414 -7.76 -6.49 -14.41
N HIS A 415 -6.57 -6.60 -13.81
CA HIS A 415 -5.30 -6.44 -14.52
C HIS A 415 -4.74 -7.74 -15.12
N CYS A 416 -4.99 -8.88 -14.48
CA CYS A 416 -4.42 -10.18 -14.83
C CYS A 416 -5.47 -11.31 -14.85
N PRO A 417 -6.60 -11.16 -15.58
CA PRO A 417 -7.70 -12.14 -15.56
C PRO A 417 -7.26 -13.55 -15.96
N PHE A 418 -6.35 -13.67 -16.94
CA PHE A 418 -5.83 -14.96 -17.42
C PHE A 418 -4.95 -15.71 -16.41
N LEU A 419 -4.45 -15.03 -15.37
CA LEU A 419 -3.73 -15.68 -14.28
C LEU A 419 -4.68 -16.06 -13.13
N MET A 420 -5.75 -15.29 -12.92
CA MET A 420 -6.67 -15.51 -11.82
C MET A 420 -7.48 -16.79 -11.95
N GLU A 421 -8.07 -17.06 -13.12
CA GLU A 421 -8.91 -18.24 -13.32
C GLU A 421 -8.15 -19.57 -13.07
N PRO A 422 -6.91 -19.77 -13.58
CA PRO A 422 -6.12 -20.93 -13.22
C PRO A 422 -5.81 -21.04 -11.72
N ILE A 423 -5.54 -19.92 -11.04
CA ILE A 423 -5.23 -19.91 -9.59
C ILE A 423 -6.46 -20.32 -8.76
N GLU A 424 -7.63 -19.77 -9.10
CA GLU A 424 -8.90 -20.12 -8.45
C GLU A 424 -9.24 -21.60 -8.66
N CYS A 425 -9.10 -22.09 -9.90
CA CYS A 425 -9.29 -23.49 -10.25
C CYS A 425 -8.34 -24.42 -9.47
N LEU A 426 -7.06 -24.04 -9.34
CA LEU A 426 -6.06 -24.82 -8.60
C LEU A 426 -6.40 -24.91 -7.11
N LYS A 427 -6.98 -23.85 -6.53
CA LYS A 427 -7.50 -23.86 -5.16
C LYS A 427 -8.69 -24.82 -5.02
N GLU A 428 -9.61 -24.86 -5.99
CA GLU A 428 -10.77 -25.76 -5.94
C GLU A 428 -10.40 -27.25 -5.99
N PHE A 429 -9.25 -27.60 -6.57
CA PHE A 429 -8.74 -28.98 -6.58
C PHE A 429 -8.14 -29.43 -5.24
N VAL A 430 -8.05 -28.56 -4.24
CA VAL A 430 -7.51 -28.91 -2.92
C VAL A 430 -8.48 -29.85 -2.19
N ASN A 431 -8.04 -31.08 -1.96
CA ASN A 431 -8.79 -32.08 -1.21
C ASN A 431 -8.19 -32.32 0.17
N PRO A 432 -8.99 -32.75 1.17
CA PRO A 432 -8.52 -33.02 2.53
C PRO A 432 -7.42 -34.09 2.62
N ASP A 433 -7.36 -35.01 1.64
CA ASP A 433 -6.37 -36.10 1.59
C ASP A 433 -5.00 -35.68 1.01
N MET A 434 -4.88 -34.43 0.53
CA MET A 434 -3.61 -33.92 -0.02
C MET A 434 -2.59 -33.64 1.08
N ASP A 435 -1.31 -33.79 0.75
CA ASP A 435 -0.22 -33.43 1.66
C ASP A 435 -0.32 -31.94 2.05
N ILE A 436 -0.28 -31.67 3.36
CA ILE A 436 -0.38 -30.32 3.95
C ILE A 436 0.63 -29.37 3.31
N LYS A 437 1.84 -29.84 2.99
CA LYS A 437 2.86 -28.99 2.36
C LYS A 437 2.45 -28.54 0.96
N VAL A 438 1.83 -29.45 0.18
CA VAL A 438 1.32 -29.14 -1.16
C VAL A 438 0.15 -28.17 -1.04
N THR A 439 -0.80 -28.44 -0.14
CA THR A 439 -1.94 -27.55 0.14
C THR A 439 -1.50 -26.15 0.53
N LEU A 440 -0.51 -26.01 1.43
CA LEU A 440 0.02 -24.71 1.83
C LEU A 440 0.73 -23.98 0.67
N SER A 441 1.39 -24.69 -0.24
CA SER A 441 2.03 -24.09 -1.41
C SER A 441 0.98 -23.53 -2.40
N ILE A 442 -0.12 -24.26 -2.58
CA ILE A 442 -1.27 -23.81 -3.39
C ILE A 442 -1.91 -22.58 -2.74
N PHE A 443 -2.13 -22.62 -1.43
CA PHE A 443 -2.69 -21.49 -0.70
C PHE A 443 -1.74 -20.29 -0.68
N GLU A 444 -0.42 -20.47 -0.66
CA GLU A 444 0.53 -19.37 -0.76
C GLU A 444 0.39 -18.64 -2.11
N LEU A 445 0.26 -19.40 -3.21
CA LEU A 445 -0.02 -18.83 -4.53
C LEU A 445 -1.37 -18.10 -4.56
N ALA A 446 -2.42 -18.73 -4.03
CA ALA A 446 -3.77 -18.17 -4.02
C ALA A 446 -3.84 -16.87 -3.19
N THR A 447 -3.25 -16.85 -2.00
CA THR A 447 -3.21 -15.66 -1.13
C THR A 447 -2.30 -14.56 -1.68
N ALA A 448 -1.25 -14.88 -2.45
CA ALA A 448 -0.47 -13.87 -3.17
C ALA A 448 -1.28 -13.15 -4.27
N ALA A 449 -2.37 -13.77 -4.75
CA ALA A 449 -3.32 -13.19 -5.70
C ALA A 449 -4.58 -12.61 -5.02
N GLY A 450 -4.63 -12.56 -3.69
CA GLY A 450 -5.80 -12.06 -2.94
C GLY A 450 -6.95 -13.05 -2.79
N VAL A 451 -6.81 -14.30 -3.26
CA VAL A 451 -7.85 -15.31 -3.11
C VAL A 451 -7.92 -15.75 -1.63
N PRO A 452 -9.09 -15.69 -0.98
CA PRO A 452 -9.22 -16.10 0.41
C PRO A 452 -9.03 -17.61 0.54
N CYS A 453 -8.31 -18.07 1.55
CA CYS A 453 -8.07 -19.49 1.84
C CYS A 453 -8.56 -19.84 3.23
N ASP A 454 -9.03 -21.08 3.41
CA ASP A 454 -9.52 -21.58 4.71
C ASP A 454 -8.40 -21.63 5.76
N ILE A 455 -7.17 -21.87 5.30
CA ILE A 455 -5.96 -21.86 6.10
C ILE A 455 -5.03 -20.78 5.54
N ASP A 456 -4.65 -19.81 6.37
CA ASP A 456 -3.73 -18.76 5.97
C ASP A 456 -2.27 -19.25 6.01
N PRO A 457 -1.59 -19.39 4.87
CA PRO A 457 -0.22 -19.90 4.81
C PRO A 457 0.79 -18.94 5.46
N ALA A 458 0.56 -17.62 5.39
CA ALA A 458 1.43 -16.63 6.01
C ALA A 458 1.36 -16.72 7.54
N LEU A 459 0.14 -16.91 8.08
CA LEU A 459 -0.07 -17.13 9.51
C LEU A 459 0.52 -18.47 9.98
N VAL A 460 0.33 -19.55 9.22
CA VAL A 460 0.96 -20.86 9.50
C VAL A 460 2.48 -20.73 9.53
N CYS A 461 3.08 -20.06 8.54
CA CYS A 461 4.52 -19.82 8.49
C CYS A 461 5.00 -19.03 9.71
N ALA A 462 4.32 -17.93 10.04
CA ALA A 462 4.67 -17.07 11.16
C ALA A 462 4.59 -17.80 12.52
N LEU A 463 3.52 -18.57 12.75
CA LEU A 463 3.35 -19.35 13.99
C LEU A 463 4.27 -20.58 14.04
N SER A 464 4.63 -21.18 12.91
CA SER A 464 5.58 -22.29 12.88
C SER A 464 6.97 -21.89 13.36
N ASN A 465 7.38 -20.63 13.14
CA ASN A 465 8.65 -20.11 13.62
C ASN A 465 8.71 -20.01 15.16
N LEU A 466 7.56 -19.87 15.84
CA LEU A 466 7.50 -19.93 17.32
C LEU A 466 7.82 -21.31 17.89
N LYS A 467 7.73 -22.38 17.09
CA LYS A 467 7.98 -23.76 17.52
C LYS A 467 9.47 -24.06 17.69
N LYS A 468 10.36 -23.19 17.20
CA LYS A 468 11.82 -23.41 17.23
C LYS A 468 12.42 -23.21 18.63
N ASP A 469 11.68 -22.65 19.57
CA ASP A 469 12.14 -22.37 20.93
C ASP A 469 11.72 -23.48 21.92
N SER A 470 12.54 -24.54 22.01
CA SER A 470 12.78 -25.37 23.22
C SER A 470 11.64 -26.13 23.97
N SER A 471 10.37 -26.09 23.53
CA SER A 471 9.28 -26.90 24.13
C SER A 471 9.04 -28.23 23.40
N SER A 472 8.51 -29.23 24.11
CA SER A 472 8.10 -30.49 23.48
C SER A 472 6.89 -30.26 22.56
N PRO A 473 6.78 -30.97 21.41
CA PRO A 473 5.67 -30.76 20.47
C PRO A 473 4.29 -31.08 21.06
N GLU A 474 4.23 -31.96 22.07
CA GLU A 474 3.00 -32.29 22.79
C GLU A 474 2.56 -31.19 23.76
N GLU A 475 3.52 -30.54 24.42
CA GLU A 475 3.27 -29.42 25.32
C GLU A 475 2.77 -28.19 24.57
N ASP A 476 3.39 -27.89 23.43
CA ASP A 476 2.94 -26.83 22.52
C ASP A 476 1.52 -27.05 22.00
N TYR A 477 1.20 -28.29 21.62
CA TYR A 477 -0.15 -28.67 21.22
C TYR A 477 -1.15 -28.55 22.39
N LYS A 478 -0.75 -28.94 23.60
CA LYS A 478 -1.56 -28.76 24.81
C LYS A 478 -1.85 -27.29 25.06
N ILE A 479 -0.85 -26.40 24.96
CA ILE A 479 -1.02 -24.96 25.09
C ILE A 479 -2.02 -24.43 24.05
N ALA A 480 -1.93 -24.87 22.79
CA ALA A 480 -2.88 -24.46 21.75
C ALA A 480 -4.32 -24.89 22.06
N CYS A 481 -4.53 -26.11 22.59
CA CYS A 481 -5.85 -26.55 23.03
C CYS A 481 -6.37 -25.71 24.21
N LEU A 482 -5.51 -25.47 25.21
CA LEU A 482 -5.89 -24.72 26.41
C LEU A 482 -6.14 -23.24 26.10
N LEU A 483 -5.52 -22.66 25.07
CA LEU A 483 -5.82 -21.32 24.58
C LEU A 483 -7.29 -21.22 24.14
N LEU A 484 -7.80 -22.20 23.39
CA LEU A 484 -9.21 -22.22 22.99
C LEU A 484 -10.14 -22.32 24.20
N VAL A 485 -9.81 -23.18 25.16
CA VAL A 485 -10.57 -23.30 26.41
C VAL A 485 -10.58 -21.96 27.15
N PHE A 486 -9.42 -21.30 27.25
CA PHE A 486 -9.29 -20.02 27.94
C PHE A 486 -10.15 -18.96 27.27
N VAL A 487 -10.07 -18.81 25.94
CA VAL A 487 -10.88 -17.84 25.21
C VAL A 487 -12.37 -18.13 25.37
N ALA A 488 -12.80 -19.39 25.25
CA ALA A 488 -14.21 -19.77 25.35
C ALA A 488 -14.82 -19.44 26.72
N VAL A 489 -14.13 -19.75 27.84
CA VAL A 489 -14.62 -19.39 29.18
C VAL A 489 -14.52 -17.91 29.51
N SER A 490 -13.75 -17.15 28.72
CA SER A 490 -13.58 -15.70 28.91
C SER A 490 -14.72 -14.91 28.28
N LEU A 491 -15.37 -15.41 27.23
CA LEU A 491 -16.42 -14.68 26.48
C LEU A 491 -17.54 -14.10 27.37
N PRO A 492 -18.06 -14.80 28.40
CA PRO A 492 -19.09 -14.24 29.28
C PRO A 492 -18.68 -12.94 29.99
N LEU A 493 -17.38 -12.71 30.24
CA LEU A 493 -16.91 -11.49 30.90
C LEU A 493 -17.16 -10.24 30.07
N LEU A 494 -17.25 -10.38 28.75
CA LEU A 494 -17.57 -9.27 27.85
C LEU A 494 -18.94 -8.65 28.18
N ALA A 495 -19.84 -9.39 28.86
CA ALA A 495 -21.19 -8.93 29.17
C ALA A 495 -21.23 -7.80 30.21
N ASN A 496 -20.16 -7.69 30.98
CA ASN A 496 -19.97 -6.62 31.96
C ASN A 496 -19.40 -5.34 31.32
N ASP A 497 -18.77 -5.44 30.15
CA ASP A 497 -18.20 -4.28 29.46
C ASP A 497 -19.31 -3.48 28.77
N ALA A 498 -19.41 -2.20 29.12
CA ALA A 498 -20.40 -1.27 28.58
C ALA A 498 -20.25 -1.03 27.07
N SER A 499 -19.06 -1.26 26.51
CA SER A 499 -18.77 -1.10 25.07
C SER A 499 -19.08 -2.35 24.23
N SER A 500 -19.39 -3.48 24.86
CA SER A 500 -19.82 -4.74 24.23
C SER A 500 -21.29 -4.72 23.80
N VAL A 501 -21.72 -3.63 23.17
CA VAL A 501 -23.07 -3.47 22.62
C VAL A 501 -23.01 -3.60 21.10
N TYR A 502 -23.78 -4.54 20.56
CA TYR A 502 -23.87 -4.70 19.11
C TYR A 502 -24.67 -3.55 18.51
N THR A 503 -24.17 -2.97 17.42
CA THR A 503 -24.79 -1.84 16.74
C THR A 503 -25.01 -2.17 15.27
N THR A 504 -26.24 -2.02 14.80
CA THR A 504 -26.65 -2.33 13.42
C THR A 504 -25.99 -1.42 12.38
N ASP A 505 -25.63 -0.18 12.75
CA ASP A 505 -24.93 0.75 11.85
C ASP A 505 -23.53 0.28 11.48
N ILE A 506 -22.81 -0.26 12.47
CA ILE A 506 -21.45 -0.79 12.28
C ILE A 506 -21.52 -2.24 11.76
N ASN A 507 -22.63 -2.94 12.03
CA ASN A 507 -22.79 -4.39 11.92
C ASN A 507 -21.75 -5.13 12.79
N GLY A 508 -21.53 -4.60 13.99
CA GLY A 508 -20.45 -5.02 14.90
C GLY A 508 -20.58 -4.37 16.29
N TYR A 509 -19.47 -4.36 17.03
CA TYR A 509 -19.40 -3.82 18.41
C TYR A 509 -18.43 -2.66 18.49
N SER A 510 -18.66 -1.75 19.44
CA SER A 510 -17.83 -0.54 19.61
C SER A 510 -16.42 -0.79 20.16
N ASN A 511 -16.15 -1.99 20.66
CA ASN A 511 -14.84 -2.45 21.16
C ASN A 511 -14.21 -3.54 20.27
N ASN A 512 -14.64 -3.66 19.01
CA ASN A 512 -14.08 -4.60 18.03
C ASN A 512 -14.17 -6.10 18.38
N ILE A 513 -14.95 -6.50 19.38
CA ILE A 513 -15.06 -7.94 19.76
C ILE A 513 -15.66 -8.84 18.67
N HIS A 514 -16.35 -8.28 17.66
CA HIS A 514 -16.76 -9.05 16.47
C HIS A 514 -15.54 -9.59 15.70
N CYS A 515 -14.39 -8.92 15.76
CA CYS A 515 -13.14 -9.39 15.17
C CYS A 515 -12.61 -10.66 15.85
N LEU A 516 -13.08 -11.00 17.06
CA LEU A 516 -12.73 -12.26 17.73
C LEU A 516 -13.13 -13.47 16.90
N ALA A 517 -14.24 -13.40 16.15
CA ALA A 517 -14.65 -14.48 15.25
C ALA A 517 -13.51 -14.84 14.29
N LYS A 518 -12.99 -13.85 13.55
CA LYS A 518 -11.89 -14.05 12.61
C LYS A 518 -10.60 -14.49 13.31
N ALA A 519 -10.30 -13.93 14.49
CA ALA A 519 -9.14 -14.34 15.28
C ALA A 519 -9.21 -15.81 15.69
N ILE A 520 -10.32 -16.25 16.29
CA ILE A 520 -10.49 -17.61 16.80
C ILE A 520 -10.40 -18.61 15.64
N ILE A 521 -11.10 -18.36 14.54
CA ILE A 521 -11.11 -19.27 13.39
C ILE A 521 -9.71 -19.37 12.75
N GLN A 522 -9.09 -18.25 12.38
CA GLN A 522 -7.83 -18.29 11.63
C GLN A 522 -6.65 -18.73 12.50
N VAL A 523 -6.59 -18.32 13.77
CA VAL A 523 -5.54 -18.77 14.70
C VAL A 523 -5.68 -20.27 14.97
N SER A 524 -6.90 -20.78 15.15
CA SER A 524 -7.13 -22.23 15.32
C SER A 524 -6.70 -22.99 14.07
N ALA A 525 -7.15 -22.54 12.89
CA ALA A 525 -6.80 -23.17 11.63
C ALA A 525 -5.28 -23.22 11.44
N ALA A 526 -4.56 -22.13 11.73
CA ALA A 526 -3.11 -22.09 11.62
C ALA A 526 -2.42 -22.99 12.65
N LEU A 527 -2.77 -22.90 13.94
CA LEU A 527 -2.14 -23.70 15.00
C LEU A 527 -2.34 -25.21 14.76
N PHE A 528 -3.56 -25.67 14.51
CA PHE A 528 -3.81 -27.10 14.33
C PHE A 528 -3.26 -27.63 13.01
N THR A 529 -3.07 -26.79 12.00
CA THR A 529 -2.28 -27.14 10.81
C THR A 529 -0.80 -27.34 11.16
N VAL A 530 -0.20 -26.45 11.95
CA VAL A 530 1.20 -26.58 12.42
C VAL A 530 1.42 -27.85 13.26
N TYR A 531 0.41 -28.28 14.02
CA TYR A 531 0.46 -29.48 14.84
C TYR A 531 -0.03 -30.75 14.14
N ASN A 532 -0.47 -30.66 12.87
CA ASN A 532 -1.03 -31.76 12.09
C ASN A 532 -2.21 -32.45 12.80
N LYS A 533 -3.19 -31.64 13.21
CA LYS A 533 -4.41 -32.06 13.93
C LYS A 533 -5.65 -31.57 13.21
N ASN A 534 -6.77 -32.26 13.43
CA ASN A 534 -8.03 -31.89 12.81
C ASN A 534 -8.56 -30.55 13.39
N ILE A 535 -8.79 -29.56 12.53
CA ILE A 535 -9.22 -28.21 12.92
C ILE A 535 -10.68 -28.23 13.42
N GLU A 536 -11.56 -28.91 12.68
CA GLU A 536 -13.00 -29.00 12.95
C GLU A 536 -13.29 -29.59 14.34
N THR A 537 -12.55 -30.63 14.77
CA THR A 537 -12.76 -31.23 16.10
C THR A 537 -12.49 -30.25 17.24
N HIS A 538 -11.45 -29.42 17.11
CA HIS A 538 -11.08 -28.45 18.13
C HIS A 538 -12.00 -27.24 18.14
N LEU A 539 -12.44 -26.78 16.96
CA LEU A 539 -13.43 -25.71 16.85
C LEU A 539 -14.80 -26.16 17.36
N LYS A 540 -15.20 -27.43 17.17
CA LYS A 540 -16.41 -28.00 17.79
C LYS A 540 -16.31 -28.01 19.31
N GLU A 541 -15.17 -28.44 19.86
CA GLU A 541 -14.93 -28.41 21.31
C GLU A 541 -15.02 -26.97 21.85
N PHE A 542 -14.39 -26.00 21.17
CA PHE A 542 -14.49 -24.59 21.49
C PHE A 542 -15.95 -24.11 21.47
N LEU A 543 -16.70 -24.44 20.42
CA LEU A 543 -18.09 -24.02 20.24
C LEU A 543 -18.98 -24.55 21.35
N MET A 544 -18.82 -25.83 21.72
CA MET A 544 -19.53 -26.44 22.85
C MET A 544 -19.24 -25.71 24.16
N LEU A 545 -17.96 -25.46 24.44
CA LEU A 545 -17.53 -24.86 25.69
C LEU A 545 -18.00 -23.40 25.80
N ALA A 546 -17.86 -22.62 24.72
CA ALA A 546 -18.36 -21.25 24.63
C ALA A 546 -19.89 -21.18 24.78
N SER A 547 -20.62 -22.11 24.14
CA SER A 547 -22.08 -22.19 24.25
C SER A 547 -22.52 -22.47 25.69
N VAL A 548 -21.89 -23.44 26.36
CA VAL A 548 -22.19 -23.75 27.77
C VAL A 548 -21.92 -22.55 28.66
N SER A 549 -20.78 -21.88 28.49
CA SER A 549 -20.41 -20.70 29.28
C SER A 549 -21.38 -19.53 29.08
N LEU A 550 -21.83 -19.27 27.85
CA LEU A 550 -22.80 -18.20 27.57
C LEU A 550 -24.22 -18.56 28.03
N LEU A 551 -24.66 -19.81 27.89
CA LEU A 551 -25.97 -20.25 28.37
C LEU A 551 -26.08 -20.19 29.90
N GLN A 552 -25.00 -20.52 30.62
CA GLN A 552 -24.94 -20.36 32.08
C GLN A 552 -25.13 -18.90 32.51
N LEU A 553 -24.49 -17.95 31.81
CA LEU A 553 -24.68 -16.53 32.06
C LEU A 553 -26.13 -16.07 31.78
N GLY A 554 -26.78 -16.65 30.77
CA GLY A 554 -28.19 -16.34 30.44
C GLY A 554 -29.20 -16.84 31.48
N GLN A 555 -28.80 -17.77 32.35
CA GLN A 555 -29.60 -18.26 33.47
C GLN A 555 -29.36 -17.46 34.78
N GLU A 556 -28.41 -16.52 34.78
CA GLU A 556 -28.02 -15.79 35.98
C GLU A 556 -29.09 -14.76 36.36
N ALA A 557 -29.56 -14.81 37.62
CA ALA A 557 -30.65 -13.97 38.10
C ALA A 557 -30.26 -12.48 38.24
N ASP A 558 -28.96 -12.21 38.31
CA ASP A 558 -28.42 -10.85 38.44
C ASP A 558 -28.39 -10.15 37.08
N ARG A 559 -29.40 -9.32 36.84
CA ARG A 559 -29.52 -8.51 35.61
C ARG A 559 -28.34 -7.57 35.36
N MET A 560 -27.54 -7.24 36.37
CA MET A 560 -26.36 -6.39 36.20
C MET A 560 -25.21 -7.13 35.53
N LYS A 561 -25.07 -8.44 35.77
CA LYS A 561 -24.03 -9.28 35.16
C LYS A 561 -24.39 -9.76 33.75
N ALA A 562 -25.68 -9.88 33.45
CA ALA A 562 -26.20 -10.30 32.16
C ALA A 562 -26.62 -9.12 31.25
N LYS A 563 -26.18 -7.89 31.55
CA LYS A 563 -26.68 -6.67 30.90
C LYS A 563 -26.56 -6.68 29.37
N ASN A 564 -25.39 -7.09 28.85
CA ASN A 564 -25.12 -7.16 27.41
C ASN A 564 -25.13 -8.60 26.86
N TRP A 565 -25.75 -9.54 27.58
CA TRP A 565 -25.76 -10.95 27.20
C TRP A 565 -26.32 -11.20 25.79
N GLU A 566 -27.43 -10.53 25.45
CA GLU A 566 -28.05 -10.64 24.12
C GLU A 566 -27.08 -10.21 23.03
N SER A 567 -26.38 -9.08 23.21
CA SER A 567 -25.37 -8.63 22.24
C SER A 567 -24.28 -9.69 22.07
N ILE A 568 -23.72 -10.21 23.15
CA ILE A 568 -22.60 -11.16 23.08
C ILE A 568 -23.00 -12.52 22.52
N SER A 569 -24.25 -12.94 22.72
CA SER A 569 -24.75 -14.16 22.10
C SER A 569 -24.58 -14.13 20.58
N LEU A 570 -24.64 -12.94 19.96
CA LEU A 570 -24.43 -12.76 18.52
C LEU A 570 -23.00 -13.10 18.06
N LEU A 571 -21.99 -13.08 18.95
CA LEU A 571 -20.64 -13.54 18.62
C LEU A 571 -20.64 -15.02 18.18
N MET A 572 -21.53 -15.84 18.73
CA MET A 572 -21.64 -17.25 18.35
C MET A 572 -22.10 -17.39 16.90
N HIS A 573 -22.99 -16.51 16.45
CA HIS A 573 -23.40 -16.48 15.05
C HIS A 573 -22.26 -16.03 14.14
N LEU A 574 -21.61 -14.91 14.47
CA LEU A 574 -20.49 -14.37 13.70
C LEU A 574 -19.32 -15.35 13.57
N LEU A 575 -19.05 -16.12 14.63
CA LEU A 575 -18.00 -17.14 14.63
C LEU A 575 -18.29 -18.28 13.66
N VAL A 576 -19.55 -18.70 13.58
CA VAL A 576 -19.98 -19.76 12.65
C VAL A 576 -20.06 -19.24 11.23
N GLU A 577 -20.50 -18.00 11.00
CA GLU A 577 -20.49 -17.37 9.67
C GLU A 577 -19.06 -17.17 9.11
N GLU A 578 -18.10 -16.84 9.98
CA GLU A 578 -16.70 -16.64 9.58
C GLU A 578 -15.94 -17.97 9.34
N SER A 579 -16.49 -19.11 9.79
CA SER A 579 -15.81 -20.41 9.73
C SER A 579 -16.27 -21.25 8.54
N SER A 580 -15.32 -21.80 7.78
CA SER A 580 -15.61 -22.89 6.84
C SER A 580 -15.63 -24.27 7.51
N PHE A 581 -15.27 -24.36 8.79
CA PHE A 581 -15.21 -25.62 9.55
C PHE A 581 -16.42 -25.85 10.45
N LEU A 582 -17.16 -24.80 10.79
CA LEU A 582 -18.35 -24.86 11.64
C LEU A 582 -19.60 -24.59 10.82
N THR A 583 -20.68 -25.29 11.15
CA THR A 583 -21.97 -25.14 10.46
C THR A 583 -23.05 -24.67 11.42
N ILE A 584 -24.10 -24.06 10.89
CA ILE A 584 -25.27 -23.64 11.67
C ILE A 584 -25.94 -24.85 12.34
N ASP A 585 -25.93 -26.02 11.70
CA ASP A 585 -26.45 -27.26 12.29
C ASP A 585 -25.68 -27.66 13.55
N MET A 586 -24.35 -27.53 13.52
CA MET A 586 -23.52 -27.78 14.72
C MET A 586 -23.82 -26.77 15.83
N LEU A 587 -24.03 -25.49 15.48
CA LEU A 587 -24.43 -24.47 16.45
C LEU A 587 -25.78 -24.78 17.09
N GLU A 588 -26.78 -25.18 16.30
CA GLU A 588 -28.14 -25.47 16.81
C GLU A 588 -28.12 -26.59 17.87
N THR A 589 -27.19 -27.56 17.77
CA THR A 589 -27.08 -28.64 18.77
C THR A 589 -26.64 -28.17 20.15
N CYS A 590 -25.95 -27.03 20.25
CA CYS A 590 -25.35 -26.56 21.51
C CYS A 590 -25.80 -25.16 21.94
N PHE A 591 -26.32 -24.35 21.00
CA PHE A 591 -26.85 -23.02 21.24
C PHE A 591 -28.08 -22.77 20.33
N PRO A 592 -29.31 -22.83 20.87
CA PRO A 592 -30.53 -22.71 20.06
C PRO A 592 -30.61 -21.37 19.30
N TYR A 593 -30.81 -21.42 17.98
CA TYR A 593 -30.86 -20.24 17.12
C TYR A 593 -31.99 -19.26 17.48
N VAL A 594 -33.05 -19.75 18.16
CA VAL A 594 -34.12 -18.91 18.69
C VAL A 594 -33.60 -17.83 19.64
N LEU A 595 -32.54 -18.12 20.41
CA LEU A 595 -31.89 -17.15 21.30
C LEU A 595 -31.22 -16.04 20.48
N LEU A 596 -30.47 -16.42 19.43
CA LEU A 596 -29.80 -15.48 18.52
C LEU A 596 -30.80 -14.60 17.78
N ARG A 597 -31.89 -15.18 17.29
CA ARG A 597 -32.96 -14.45 16.62
C ARG A 597 -33.59 -13.39 17.54
N ASN A 598 -33.82 -13.75 18.80
CA ASN A 598 -34.39 -12.82 19.78
C ASN A 598 -33.38 -11.71 20.13
N ALA A 599 -32.11 -12.06 20.30
CA ALA A 599 -31.03 -11.09 20.52
C ALA A 599 -30.90 -10.09 19.36
N TYR A 600 -30.89 -10.56 18.10
CA TYR A 600 -30.88 -9.69 16.93
C TYR A 600 -32.08 -8.74 16.90
N ARG A 601 -33.27 -9.25 17.25
CA ARG A 601 -34.49 -8.44 17.33
C ARG A 601 -34.37 -7.34 18.38
N GLU A 602 -33.85 -7.64 19.56
CA GLU A 602 -33.77 -6.68 20.66
C GLU A 602 -32.72 -5.59 20.39
N VAL A 603 -31.58 -5.98 19.83
CA VAL A 603 -30.54 -5.03 19.40
C VAL A 603 -31.05 -4.13 18.28
N SER A 604 -31.74 -4.70 17.29
CA SER A 604 -32.33 -3.93 16.17
C SER A 604 -33.42 -2.97 16.67
N ARG A 605 -34.26 -3.41 17.62
CA ARG A 605 -35.29 -2.60 18.24
C ARG A 605 -34.68 -1.44 19.03
N SER A 606 -33.65 -1.71 19.82
CA SER A 606 -32.93 -0.69 20.60
C SER A 606 -32.29 0.36 19.70
N SER A 607 -31.66 -0.06 18.60
CA SER A 607 -31.13 0.83 17.57
C SER A 607 -32.21 1.71 16.93
N ALA A 608 -33.37 1.13 16.57
CA ALA A 608 -34.49 1.87 16.00
C ALA A 608 -35.09 2.91 16.97
N LEU A 609 -35.18 2.57 18.26
CA LEU A 609 -35.64 3.50 19.30
C LEU A 609 -34.67 4.66 19.51
N ASN A 610 -33.36 4.42 19.47
CA ASN A 610 -32.35 5.47 19.58
C ASN A 610 -32.29 6.43 18.39
N ARG A 611 -32.84 6.04 17.22
CA ARG A 611 -32.95 6.90 16.03
C ARG A 611 -34.18 7.81 16.04
N LEU A 612 -35.12 7.61 16.96
CA LEU A 612 -36.25 8.54 17.11
C LEU A 612 -35.76 9.81 17.81
N PRO A 613 -36.11 11.01 17.32
CA PRO A 613 -35.73 12.25 17.98
C PRO A 613 -36.31 12.26 19.40
N ALA A 614 -35.45 12.54 20.40
CA ALA A 614 -35.91 12.81 21.76
C ALA A 614 -36.88 14.00 21.71
N HIS A 615 -38.14 13.75 22.06
CA HIS A 615 -39.20 14.75 22.10
C HIS A 615 -39.01 15.75 23.23
#